data_AF-A0A519ZKL2-F1
#
_entry.id   AF-A0A519ZKL2-F1
#
_cell.length_a   1.000
_cell.length_b   1.000
_cell.length_c   1.000
_cell.angle_alpha   90.00
_cell.angle_beta   90.00
_cell.angle_gamma   90.00
#
_symmetry.space_group_name_H-M   'P 1'
#
loop_
_entity.id
_entity.type
_entity.pdbx_description
1 polymer ?
#
loop_
_entity_poly.entity_id
_entity_poly.type
_entity_poly.pdbx_seq_one_letter_code
_entity_poly.pdbx_strand_id
1 'polypeptide(L)'
;MFSQWTLKKRLVFTFASVLALAGALISVALVNTGKLLETVTWNNHTYEVLTESEKMLLSMVNIETGLRGFVASGDEAFLAPFKQGQQDFGVHFDKAKSLTSDNPAQQGRLDKMKEEHLRFMAVANVLTAMRQEVTAGKSPLDSLLKEFGAAKDKAAMDAF
;
A
#
# COMPACT_ATOMS: atom_id res chain seq x y z
N MET A 1 -30.27 57.39 -13.46
CA MET A 1 -29.24 57.69 -14.49
C MET A 1 -29.50 57.10 -15.89
N PHE A 2 -30.32 56.05 -16.06
CA PHE A 2 -30.51 55.41 -17.39
C PHE A 2 -31.56 56.07 -18.31
N SER A 3 -32.26 57.10 -17.83
CA SER A 3 -33.40 57.74 -18.51
C SER A 3 -33.04 58.37 -19.88
N GLN A 4 -31.80 58.83 -20.08
CA GLN A 4 -31.38 59.54 -21.31
C GLN A 4 -30.80 58.64 -22.41
N TRP A 5 -30.76 57.31 -22.22
CA TRP A 5 -30.16 56.40 -23.19
C TRP A 5 -31.15 55.99 -24.27
N THR A 6 -30.71 56.02 -25.53
CA THR A 6 -31.50 55.48 -26.66
C THR A 6 -31.76 53.98 -26.46
N LEU A 7 -32.90 53.49 -26.95
CA LEU A 7 -33.33 52.10 -26.79
C LEU A 7 -32.23 51.09 -27.19
N LYS A 8 -31.47 51.40 -28.25
CA LYS A 8 -30.34 50.60 -28.72
C LYS A 8 -29.23 50.46 -27.66
N LYS A 9 -28.84 51.55 -26.99
CA LYS A 9 -27.77 51.53 -25.97
C LYS A 9 -28.17 50.73 -24.73
N ARG A 10 -29.44 50.84 -24.31
CA ARG A 10 -29.97 50.04 -23.19
C ARG A 10 -29.94 48.55 -23.52
N LEU A 11 -30.41 48.17 -24.71
CA LEU A 11 -30.43 46.78 -25.17
C LEU A 11 -29.01 46.18 -25.24
N VAL A 12 -28.07 46.89 -25.85
CA VAL A 12 -26.67 46.43 -25.96
C VAL A 12 -26.05 46.27 -24.57
N PHE A 13 -26.28 47.22 -23.66
CA PHE A 13 -25.74 47.14 -22.30
C PHE A 13 -26.31 45.94 -21.53
N THR A 14 -27.62 45.69 -21.62
CA THR A 14 -28.23 44.51 -20.98
C THR A 14 -27.68 43.21 -21.55
N PHE A 15 -27.56 43.09 -22.87
CA PHE A 15 -26.96 41.90 -23.50
C PHE A 15 -25.49 41.70 -23.09
N ALA A 16 -24.69 42.77 -23.09
CA ALA A 16 -23.29 42.72 -22.66
C ALA A 16 -23.17 42.29 -21.19
N SER A 17 -24.05 42.79 -20.31
CA SER A 17 -24.05 42.40 -18.89
C SER A 17 -24.39 40.93 -18.68
N VAL A 18 -25.36 40.39 -19.45
CA VAL A 18 -25.72 38.97 -19.40
C VAL A 18 -24.58 38.10 -19.93
N LEU A 19 -23.92 38.49 -21.03
CA LEU A 19 -22.77 37.76 -21.56
C LEU A 19 -21.58 37.79 -20.60
N ALA A 20 -21.33 38.92 -19.94
CA ALA A 20 -20.27 39.04 -18.93
C ALA A 20 -20.55 38.12 -17.73
N LEU A 21 -21.79 38.10 -17.25
CA LEU A 21 -22.21 37.21 -16.16
C LEU A 21 -22.07 35.73 -16.58
N ALA A 22 -22.52 35.37 -17.78
CA ALA A 22 -22.38 34.01 -18.31
C ALA A 22 -20.90 33.60 -18.44
N GLY A 23 -20.04 34.48 -18.95
CA GLY A 23 -18.60 34.25 -19.05
C GLY A 23 -17.94 34.06 -17.68
N ALA A 24 -18.35 34.85 -16.68
CA ALA A 24 -17.88 34.71 -15.30
C ALA A 24 -18.29 33.36 -14.70
N LEU A 25 -19.55 32.94 -14.89
CA LEU A 25 -20.04 31.64 -14.40
C LEU A 25 -19.31 30.46 -15.06
N ILE A 26 -19.09 30.52 -16.38
CA ILE A 26 -18.32 29.50 -17.11
C ILE A 26 -16.88 29.45 -16.59
N SER A 27 -16.25 30.61 -16.38
CA SER A 27 -14.88 30.68 -15.86
C SER A 27 -14.77 30.06 -14.48
N VAL A 28 -15.71 30.35 -13.58
CA VAL A 28 -15.78 29.73 -12.24
C VAL A 28 -15.98 28.22 -12.37
N ALA A 29 -16.89 27.76 -13.22
CA ALA A 29 -17.14 26.34 -13.44
C ALA A 29 -15.87 25.60 -13.90
N LEU A 30 -15.15 26.15 -14.88
CA LEU A 30 -13.90 25.56 -15.41
C LEU A 30 -12.80 25.46 -14.35
N VAL A 31 -12.60 26.52 -13.55
CA VAL A 31 -11.62 26.51 -12.44
C VAL A 31 -12.00 25.47 -11.38
N ASN A 32 -13.29 25.37 -11.05
CA ASN A 32 -13.76 24.43 -10.04
C ASN A 32 -13.64 22.97 -10.51
N THR A 33 -13.95 22.69 -11.79
CA THR A 33 -13.73 21.38 -12.38
C THR A 33 -12.26 20.98 -12.38
N GLY A 34 -11.34 21.91 -12.65
CA GLY A 34 -9.90 21.67 -12.56
C GLY A 34 -9.46 21.20 -11.17
N LYS A 35 -9.92 21.89 -10.12
CA LYS A 35 -9.64 21.52 -8.71
C LYS A 35 -10.24 20.17 -8.32
N LEU A 36 -11.43 19.86 -8.83
CA LEU A 36 -12.08 18.56 -8.59
C LEU A 36 -11.26 17.41 -9.20
N LEU A 37 -10.76 17.58 -10.43
CA LEU A 37 -9.94 16.57 -11.08
C LEU A 37 -8.63 16.32 -10.33
N GLU A 38 -7.94 17.38 -9.89
CA GLU A 38 -6.72 17.26 -9.10
C GLU A 38 -6.96 16.54 -7.76
N THR A 39 -8.07 16.87 -7.09
CA THR A 39 -8.47 16.19 -5.84
C THR A 39 -8.72 14.70 -6.08
N VAL A 40 -9.39 14.34 -7.18
CA VAL A 40 -9.65 12.94 -7.54
C VAL A 40 -8.32 12.20 -7.82
N THR A 41 -7.38 12.82 -8.54
CA THR A 41 -6.07 12.22 -8.81
C THR A 41 -5.30 11.93 -7.54
N TRP A 42 -5.24 12.88 -6.60
CA TRP A 42 -4.57 12.67 -5.31
C TRP A 42 -5.26 11.59 -4.45
N ASN A 43 -6.58 11.51 -4.53
CA ASN A 43 -7.33 10.47 -3.83
C ASN A 43 -6.99 9.08 -4.40
N ASN A 44 -7.04 8.94 -5.73
CA ASN A 44 -6.66 7.70 -6.41
C ASN A 44 -5.22 7.29 -6.09
N HIS A 45 -4.29 8.24 -6.10
CA HIS A 45 -2.89 7.98 -5.72
C HIS A 45 -2.76 7.46 -4.28
N THR A 46 -3.51 8.05 -3.35
CA THR A 46 -3.54 7.59 -1.95
C THR A 46 -4.05 6.15 -1.86
N TYR A 47 -5.10 5.81 -2.61
CA TYR A 47 -5.61 4.44 -2.68
C TYR A 47 -4.60 3.46 -3.30
N GLU A 48 -3.82 3.88 -4.30
CA GLU A 48 -2.75 3.05 -4.86
C GLU A 48 -1.69 2.72 -3.80
N VAL A 49 -1.23 3.73 -3.05
CA VAL A 49 -0.25 3.53 -1.96
C VAL A 49 -0.79 2.61 -0.87
N LEU A 50 -2.06 2.81 -0.47
CA LEU A 50 -2.73 1.96 0.53
C LEU A 50 -2.84 0.51 0.03
N THR A 51 -3.24 0.32 -1.22
CA THR A 51 -3.38 -0.99 -1.85
C THR A 51 -2.05 -1.76 -1.84
N GLU A 52 -0.93 -1.10 -2.17
CA GLU A 52 0.37 -1.77 -2.11
C GLU A 52 0.77 -2.12 -0.67
N SER A 53 0.39 -1.29 0.31
CA SER A 53 0.61 -1.59 1.74
C SER A 53 -0.20 -2.79 2.22
N GLU A 54 -1.46 -2.90 1.82
CA GLU A 54 -2.33 -4.05 2.12
C GLU A 54 -1.80 -5.34 1.49
N LYS A 55 -1.29 -5.27 0.26
CA LYS A 55 -0.69 -6.43 -0.41
C LYS A 55 0.61 -6.87 0.26
N MET A 56 1.42 -5.95 0.78
CA MET A 56 2.60 -6.30 1.60
C MET A 56 2.18 -7.01 2.89
N LEU A 57 1.14 -6.55 3.58
CA LEU A 57 0.60 -7.22 4.76
C LEU A 57 0.08 -8.62 4.42
N LEU A 58 -0.70 -8.76 3.35
CA LEU A 58 -1.20 -10.06 2.89
C LEU A 58 -0.04 -11.02 2.56
N SER A 59 1.02 -10.49 1.94
CA SER A 59 2.23 -11.26 1.66
C SER A 59 2.86 -11.78 2.95
N MET A 60 3.00 -10.95 3.98
CA MET A 60 3.49 -11.38 5.30
C MET A 60 2.63 -12.47 5.93
N VAL A 61 1.30 -12.34 5.86
CA VAL A 61 0.37 -13.36 6.36
C VAL A 61 0.55 -14.69 5.62
N ASN A 62 0.73 -14.66 4.30
CA ASN A 62 1.00 -15.87 3.50
C ASN A 62 2.35 -16.50 3.86
N ILE A 63 3.38 -15.68 4.10
CA ILE A 63 4.69 -16.15 4.56
C ILE A 63 4.53 -16.86 5.91
N GLU A 64 3.90 -16.23 6.91
CA GLU A 64 3.69 -16.83 8.23
C GLU A 64 2.86 -18.11 8.16
N THR A 65 1.78 -18.09 7.40
CA THR A 65 0.88 -19.25 7.25
C THR A 65 1.61 -20.43 6.60
N GLY A 66 2.38 -20.18 5.53
CA GLY A 66 3.21 -21.19 4.87
C GLY A 66 4.30 -21.73 5.78
N LEU A 67 5.00 -20.85 6.49
CA LEU A 67 6.02 -21.23 7.46
C LEU A 67 5.44 -22.18 8.52
N ARG A 68 4.34 -21.78 9.18
CA ARG A 68 3.75 -22.56 10.26
C ARG A 68 3.21 -23.90 9.78
N GLY A 69 2.57 -23.92 8.62
CA GLY A 69 2.12 -25.16 7.99
C GLY A 69 3.28 -26.13 7.72
N PHE A 70 4.39 -25.63 7.18
CA PHE A 70 5.59 -26.44 6.94
C PHE A 70 6.24 -26.93 8.23
N VAL A 71 6.40 -26.05 9.23
CA VAL A 71 6.99 -26.41 10.53
C VAL A 71 6.15 -27.48 11.25
N ALA A 72 4.82 -27.37 11.20
CA ALA A 72 3.93 -28.31 11.86
C ALA A 72 3.84 -29.67 11.16
N SER A 73 3.76 -29.69 9.82
CA SER A 73 3.52 -30.93 9.06
C SER A 73 4.79 -31.53 8.44
N GLY A 74 5.76 -30.70 8.06
CA GLY A 74 6.88 -31.07 7.19
C GLY A 74 6.51 -31.22 5.71
N ASP A 75 5.28 -30.91 5.32
CA ASP A 75 4.85 -30.95 3.93
C ASP A 75 5.36 -29.73 3.15
N GLU A 76 6.18 -29.99 2.14
CA GLU A 76 6.76 -28.96 1.27
C GLU A 76 5.73 -28.12 0.51
N ALA A 77 4.48 -28.60 0.36
CA ALA A 77 3.40 -27.81 -0.25
C ALA A 77 3.17 -26.47 0.46
N PHE A 78 3.39 -26.41 1.78
CA PHE A 78 3.30 -25.17 2.55
C PHE A 78 4.45 -24.18 2.28
N LEU A 79 5.54 -24.63 1.65
CA LEU A 79 6.60 -23.71 1.21
C LEU A 79 6.21 -22.90 -0.04
N ALA A 80 5.16 -23.28 -0.77
CA ALA A 80 4.67 -22.50 -1.90
C ALA A 80 4.19 -21.09 -1.49
N PRO A 81 3.23 -20.92 -0.55
CA PRO A 81 2.82 -19.59 -0.07
C PRO A 81 3.97 -18.86 0.65
N PHE A 82 4.88 -19.58 1.31
CA PHE A 82 6.07 -18.98 1.93
C PHE A 82 6.99 -18.30 0.92
N LYS A 83 7.30 -18.98 -0.19
CA LYS A 83 8.17 -18.45 -1.25
C LYS A 83 7.46 -17.38 -2.07
N GLN A 84 6.20 -17.60 -2.43
CA GLN A 84 5.43 -16.63 -3.21
C GLN A 84 5.23 -15.33 -2.43
N GLY A 85 4.87 -15.41 -1.14
CA GLY A 85 4.72 -14.23 -0.31
C GLY A 85 6.01 -13.41 -0.18
N GLN A 86 7.19 -14.03 -0.14
CA GLN A 86 8.47 -13.30 -0.14
C GLN A 86 8.68 -12.50 -1.43
N GLN A 87 8.38 -13.12 -2.58
CA GLN A 87 8.49 -12.47 -3.88
C GLN A 87 7.49 -11.31 -3.99
N ASP A 88 6.23 -11.56 -3.66
CA ASP A 88 5.15 -10.58 -3.75
C ASP A 88 5.41 -9.38 -2.83
N PHE A 89 5.89 -9.63 -1.59
CA PHE A 89 6.29 -8.56 -0.68
C PHE A 89 7.33 -7.63 -1.33
N GLY A 90 8.36 -8.19 -1.97
CA GLY A 90 9.39 -7.41 -2.66
C GLY A 90 8.82 -6.54 -3.78
N VAL A 91 7.95 -7.12 -4.61
CA VAL A 91 7.30 -6.40 -5.72
C VAL A 91 6.46 -5.22 -5.20
N HIS A 92 5.63 -5.45 -4.19
CA HIS A 92 4.76 -4.42 -3.62
C HIS A 92 5.55 -3.36 -2.86
N PHE A 93 6.64 -3.74 -2.20
CA PHE A 93 7.56 -2.82 -1.56
C PHE A 93 8.20 -1.85 -2.55
N ASP A 94 8.77 -2.36 -3.64
CA ASP A 94 9.40 -1.52 -4.66
C ASP A 94 8.38 -0.59 -5.32
N LYS A 95 7.15 -1.07 -5.55
CA LYS A 95 6.06 -0.25 -6.07
C LYS A 95 5.66 0.86 -5.09
N ALA A 96 5.51 0.56 -3.80
CA ALA A 96 5.20 1.55 -2.78
C ALA A 96 6.32 2.59 -2.63
N LYS A 97 7.59 2.17 -2.70
CA LYS A 97 8.76 3.09 -2.69
C LYS A 97 8.73 4.02 -3.90
N SER A 98 8.39 3.51 -5.08
CA SER A 98 8.25 4.33 -6.29
C SER A 98 7.09 5.34 -6.19
N LEU A 99 5.91 4.89 -5.74
CA LEU A 99 4.73 5.74 -5.60
C LEU A 99 4.94 6.88 -4.59
N THR A 100 5.75 6.65 -3.55
CA THR A 100 5.98 7.62 -2.46
C THR A 100 7.36 8.28 -2.52
N SER A 101 8.00 8.28 -3.69
CA SER A 101 9.39 8.73 -3.87
C SER A 101 9.62 10.21 -3.55
N ASP A 102 8.56 11.03 -3.62
CA ASP A 102 8.54 12.45 -3.27
C ASP A 102 8.30 12.71 -1.77
N ASN A 103 8.08 11.66 -0.97
CA ASN A 103 7.69 11.76 0.43
C ASN A 103 8.70 11.07 1.37
N PRO A 104 9.73 11.79 1.86
CA PRO A 104 10.77 11.21 2.72
C PRO A 104 10.24 10.53 3.99
N ALA A 105 9.13 11.02 4.56
CA ALA A 105 8.53 10.42 5.74
C ALA A 105 7.91 9.05 5.44
N GLN A 106 7.25 8.90 4.29
CA GLN A 106 6.73 7.60 3.86
C GLN A 106 7.86 6.64 3.47
N GLN A 107 8.91 7.14 2.82
CA GLN A 107 10.12 6.34 2.54
C GLN A 107 10.72 5.75 3.82
N GLY A 108 10.87 6.56 4.87
CA GLY A 108 11.38 6.08 6.16
C GLY A 108 10.46 5.06 6.85
N ARG A 109 9.15 5.19 6.71
CA ARG A 109 8.19 4.19 7.22
C ARG A 109 8.30 2.86 6.47
N LEU A 110 8.46 2.91 5.14
CA LEU A 110 8.68 1.72 4.32
C LEU A 110 10.00 1.04 4.70
N ASP A 111 11.08 1.80 4.89
CA ASP A 111 12.38 1.24 5.27
C ASP A 111 12.31 0.50 6.62
N LYS A 112 11.62 1.08 7.61
CA LYS A 112 11.35 0.40 8.89
C LYS A 112 10.52 -0.88 8.69
N MET A 113 9.49 -0.82 7.85
CA MET A 113 8.67 -2.00 7.55
C MET A 113 9.49 -3.12 6.88
N LYS A 114 10.46 -2.75 6.03
CA LYS A 114 11.40 -3.71 5.43
C LYS A 114 12.32 -4.34 6.48
N GLU A 115 12.77 -3.57 7.46
CA GLU A 115 13.57 -4.09 8.58
C GLU A 115 12.80 -5.15 9.38
N GLU A 116 11.54 -4.87 9.75
CA GLU A 116 10.71 -5.84 10.49
C GLU A 116 10.41 -7.10 9.64
N HIS A 117 10.17 -6.94 8.33
CA HIS A 117 10.07 -8.07 7.40
C HIS A 117 11.35 -8.93 7.40
N LEU A 118 12.53 -8.31 7.32
CA LEU A 118 13.81 -9.03 7.35
C LEU A 118 14.03 -9.75 8.69
N ARG A 119 13.61 -9.13 9.80
CA ARG A 119 13.67 -9.74 11.13
C ARG A 119 12.77 -10.97 11.23
N PHE A 120 11.54 -10.89 10.73
CA PHE A 120 10.66 -12.04 10.62
C PHE A 120 11.28 -13.15 9.77
N MET A 121 11.82 -12.79 8.60
CA MET A 121 12.46 -13.75 7.69
C MET A 121 13.66 -14.47 8.32
N ALA A 122 14.44 -13.79 9.18
CA ALA A 122 15.52 -14.42 9.92
C ALA A 122 15.00 -15.55 10.84
N VAL A 123 13.90 -15.31 11.57
CA VAL A 123 13.26 -16.33 12.41
C VAL A 123 12.69 -17.45 11.55
N ALA A 124 12.00 -17.11 10.46
CA ALA A 124 11.40 -18.07 9.55
C ALA A 124 12.43 -19.03 8.96
N ASN A 125 13.56 -18.51 8.48
CA ASN A 125 14.64 -19.31 7.90
C ASN A 125 15.24 -20.29 8.90
N VAL A 126 15.41 -19.88 10.17
CA VAL A 126 15.87 -20.78 11.24
C VAL A 126 14.89 -21.94 11.43
N LEU A 127 13.60 -21.64 11.55
CA LEU A 127 12.56 -22.66 11.75
C LEU A 127 12.44 -23.62 10.56
N THR A 128 12.50 -23.10 9.33
CA THR A 128 12.50 -23.93 8.11
C THR A 128 13.72 -24.85 8.08
N ALA A 129 14.92 -24.36 8.39
CA ALA A 129 16.14 -25.16 8.43
C ALA A 129 16.06 -26.25 9.51
N MET A 130 15.61 -25.91 10.72
CA MET A 130 15.40 -26.89 11.80
C MET A 130 14.39 -27.96 11.39
N ARG A 131 13.30 -27.59 10.72
CA ARG A 131 12.33 -28.58 10.21
C ARG A 131 12.96 -29.51 9.18
N GLN A 132 13.78 -28.99 8.27
CA GLN A 132 14.50 -29.81 7.28
C GLN A 132 15.49 -30.78 7.95
N GLU A 133 16.20 -30.36 9.00
CA GLU A 133 17.08 -31.24 9.77
C GLU A 133 16.31 -32.36 10.47
N VAL A 134 15.13 -32.06 11.03
CA VAL A 134 14.24 -33.05 11.64
C VAL A 134 13.75 -34.05 10.58
N THR A 135 13.29 -33.59 9.43
CA THR A 135 12.86 -34.46 8.31
C THR A 135 14.02 -35.33 7.80
N ALA A 136 15.25 -34.81 7.81
CA ALA A 136 16.45 -35.56 7.43
C ALA A 136 16.98 -36.51 8.54
N GLY A 137 16.34 -36.57 9.71
CA GLY A 137 16.76 -37.38 10.85
C GLY A 137 18.04 -36.91 11.54
N LYS A 138 18.48 -35.66 11.28
CA LYS A 138 19.72 -35.09 11.83
C LYS A 138 19.52 -34.44 13.21
N SER A 139 18.30 -34.00 13.50
CA SER A 139 17.94 -33.30 14.73
C SER A 139 16.61 -33.83 15.30
N PRO A 140 16.44 -33.90 16.63
CA PRO A 140 15.20 -34.37 17.23
C PRO A 140 14.07 -33.33 17.09
N LEU A 141 12.83 -33.80 16.91
CA LEU A 141 11.65 -32.95 16.79
C LEU A 141 11.46 -32.02 18.01
N ASP A 142 11.82 -32.48 19.21
CA ASP A 142 11.71 -31.71 20.45
C ASP A 142 12.51 -30.39 20.42
N SER A 143 13.64 -30.36 19.71
CA SER A 143 14.42 -29.13 19.55
C SER A 143 13.68 -28.10 18.71
N LEU A 144 13.03 -28.54 17.62
CA LEU A 144 12.18 -27.69 16.79
C LEU A 144 10.96 -27.20 17.59
N LEU A 145 10.28 -28.09 18.32
CA LEU A 145 9.10 -27.71 19.11
C LEU A 145 9.44 -26.72 20.21
N LYS A 146 10.61 -26.83 20.85
CA LYS A 146 11.09 -25.87 21.82
C LYS A 146 11.32 -24.48 21.21
N GLU A 147 11.96 -24.43 20.04
CA GLU A 147 12.22 -23.15 19.36
C GLU A 147 10.93 -22.53 18.81
N PHE A 148 10.07 -23.34 18.18
CA PHE A 148 8.77 -22.89 17.68
C PHE A 148 7.84 -22.45 18.82
N GLY A 149 7.82 -23.19 19.93
CA GLY A 149 7.05 -22.86 21.14
C GLY A 149 7.51 -21.59 21.86
N ALA A 150 8.70 -21.08 21.56
CA ALA A 150 9.15 -19.77 22.04
C ALA A 150 8.42 -18.59 21.35
N ALA A 151 7.58 -18.86 20.34
CA ALA A 151 6.71 -17.90 19.66
C ALA A 151 7.44 -16.66 19.11
N LYS A 152 8.71 -16.82 18.69
CA LYS A 152 9.53 -15.74 18.12
C LYS A 152 9.01 -15.28 16.77
N ASP A 153 8.44 -16.20 15.99
CA ASP A 153 7.80 -15.91 14.70
C ASP A 153 6.56 -15.04 14.93
N LYS A 154 5.73 -15.36 15.94
CA LYS A 154 4.60 -14.53 16.33
C LYS A 154 5.04 -13.15 16.78
N ALA A 155 6.04 -13.06 17.67
CA ALA A 155 6.53 -11.79 18.18
C ALA A 155 7.11 -10.90 17.06
N ALA A 156 7.76 -11.50 16.05
CA ALA A 156 8.24 -10.78 14.89
C ALA A 156 7.09 -10.32 13.97
N MET A 157 6.04 -11.14 13.79
CA MET A 157 4.85 -10.75 13.01
C MET A 157 4.04 -9.65 13.71
N ASP A 158 3.90 -9.71 15.03
CA ASP A 158 3.17 -8.68 15.81
C ASP A 158 3.92 -7.33 15.82
N ALA A 159 5.22 -7.32 15.51
CA ALA A 159 6.03 -6.11 15.39
C ALA A 159 5.98 -5.46 13.99
N PHE A 160 5.53 -6.20 12.98
CA PHE A 160 5.33 -5.75 11.61
C PHE A 160 4.05 -4.92 11.48
#